data_AF-A0A3N5MBX0-F1
#
_entry.id   AF-A0A3N5MBX0-F1
#
_cell.length_a   1.000
_cell.length_b   1.000
_cell.length_c   1.000
_cell.angle_alpha   90.00
_cell.angle_beta   90.00
_cell.angle_gamma   90.00
#
_symmetry.space_group_name_H-M   'P 1'
#
loop_
_entity.id
_entity.type
_entity.pdbx_description
1 polymer ?
#
loop_
_entity_poly.entity_id
_entity_poly.type
_entity_poly.pdbx_seq_one_letter_code
_entity_poly.pdbx_strand_id
1 'polypeptide(L)'
;LRPTPTPPCTDLLTFLEDLTIPDGTAVGPGEALDKRWQVENSGTCNWDESYRVKLVAGPEMGAPSEQTLYPARSGTSAVIRIQFTAPSDPGAYRSAWQAYNPSGEPFGDPFFIDIIVTSP
;
A
#
# COMPACT_ATOMS: atom_id res chain seq x y z
N LEU A 1 -7.01 -2.86 -36.77
CA LEU A 1 -7.40 -4.03 -35.95
C LEU A 1 -8.30 -3.51 -34.84
N ARG A 2 -9.55 -3.95 -34.77
CA ARG A 2 -10.47 -3.54 -33.68
C ARG A 2 -10.04 -4.34 -32.44
N PRO A 3 -9.67 -3.71 -31.31
CA PRO A 3 -9.32 -4.47 -30.11
C PRO A 3 -10.55 -5.27 -29.69
N THR A 4 -10.38 -6.59 -29.58
CA THR A 4 -11.39 -7.48 -29.00
C THR A 4 -11.61 -7.02 -27.56
N PRO A 5 -12.85 -6.85 -27.08
CA PRO A 5 -13.09 -6.50 -25.68
C PRO A 5 -12.49 -7.60 -24.79
N THR A 6 -11.53 -7.22 -23.95
CA THR A 6 -11.01 -8.08 -22.90
C THR A 6 -12.21 -8.52 -22.04
N PRO A 7 -12.39 -9.83 -21.77
CA PRO A 7 -13.44 -10.27 -20.86
C PRO A 7 -13.32 -9.52 -19.53
N PRO A 8 -14.46 -9.19 -18.88
CA PRO A 8 -14.43 -8.48 -17.61
C PRO A 8 -13.63 -9.31 -16.61
N CYS A 9 -12.62 -8.69 -16.02
CA CYS A 9 -11.87 -9.25 -14.91
C CYS A 9 -12.25 -8.50 -13.62
N THR A 10 -11.84 -9.04 -12.48
CA THR A 10 -12.13 -8.49 -11.15
C THR A 10 -10.83 -8.11 -10.48
N ASP A 11 -10.72 -6.84 -10.07
CA ASP A 11 -9.61 -6.37 -9.25
C ASP A 11 -9.84 -6.76 -7.79
N LEU A 12 -8.87 -7.44 -7.19
CA LEU A 12 -8.93 -7.78 -5.77
C LEU A 12 -7.51 -7.91 -5.21
N LEU A 13 -7.20 -7.07 -4.24
CA LEU A 13 -5.98 -7.14 -3.44
C LEU A 13 -6.36 -7.72 -2.08
N THR A 14 -5.66 -8.78 -1.67
CA THR A 14 -5.78 -9.33 -0.32
C THR A 14 -4.52 -9.02 0.47
N PHE A 15 -4.69 -8.43 1.65
CA PHE A 15 -3.57 -8.22 2.57
C PHE A 15 -3.19 -9.57 3.21
N LEU A 16 -1.90 -9.88 3.25
CA LEU A 16 -1.40 -11.12 3.86
C LEU A 16 -0.70 -10.84 5.19
N GLU A 17 0.37 -10.04 5.17
CA GLU A 17 1.13 -9.73 6.38
C GLU A 17 2.01 -8.48 6.25
N ASP A 18 2.40 -7.93 7.40
CA ASP A 18 3.48 -6.96 7.52
C ASP A 18 4.83 -7.67 7.46
N LEU A 19 5.56 -7.47 6.36
CA LEU A 19 6.92 -8.03 6.22
C LEU A 19 7.95 -7.26 7.04
N THR A 20 7.72 -5.95 7.22
CA THR A 20 8.55 -5.10 8.07
C THR A 20 7.67 -4.21 8.93
N ILE A 21 8.22 -3.79 10.08
CA ILE A 21 7.62 -2.83 11.02
C ILE A 21 6.20 -3.26 11.42
N PRO A 22 6.04 -4.29 12.26
CA PRO A 22 4.72 -4.70 12.76
C PRO A 22 3.94 -3.54 13.38
N ASP A 23 2.62 -3.64 13.41
CA ASP A 23 1.79 -2.60 14.01
C ASP A 23 2.17 -2.30 15.46
N GLY A 24 2.19 -1.00 15.80
CA GLY A 24 2.58 -0.53 17.12
C GLY A 24 4.08 -0.52 17.38
N THR A 25 4.92 -0.70 16.36
CA THR A 25 6.37 -0.60 16.50
C THR A 25 6.77 0.77 17.05
N ALA A 26 7.61 0.77 18.10
CA ALA A 26 8.20 1.97 18.65
C ALA A 26 9.39 2.43 17.80
N VAL A 27 9.41 3.70 17.40
CA VAL A 27 10.44 4.29 16.54
C VAL A 27 10.91 5.65 17.07
N GLY A 28 12.10 6.06 16.67
CA GLY A 28 12.64 7.37 17.01
C GLY A 28 12.04 8.52 16.18
N PRO A 29 12.04 9.75 16.71
CA PRO A 29 11.67 10.94 15.94
C PRO A 29 12.51 11.10 14.67
N GLY A 30 11.86 11.33 13.52
CA GLY A 30 12.55 11.53 12.24
C GLY A 30 13.20 10.27 11.63
N GLU A 31 12.98 9.09 12.23
CA GLU A 31 13.53 7.83 11.74
C GLU A 31 13.01 7.50 10.33
N ALA A 32 13.91 7.03 9.45
CA ALA A 32 13.54 6.54 8.12
C ALA A 32 13.06 5.09 8.20
N LEU A 33 11.87 4.83 7.66
CA LEU A 33 11.15 3.57 7.81
C LEU A 33 10.90 2.92 6.43
N ASP A 34 11.46 1.72 6.22
CA ASP A 34 11.20 0.90 5.04
C ASP A 34 10.06 -0.08 5.33
N LYS A 35 8.83 0.36 5.10
CA LYS A 35 7.63 -0.45 5.34
C LYS A 35 7.30 -1.30 4.12
N ARG A 36 7.10 -2.60 4.36
CA ARG A 36 6.79 -3.59 3.36
C ARG A 36 5.62 -4.44 3.80
N TRP A 37 4.64 -4.58 2.92
CA TRP A 37 3.51 -5.48 3.10
C TRP A 37 3.57 -6.56 2.04
N GLN A 38 3.30 -7.80 2.44
CA GLN A 38 2.98 -8.85 1.51
C GLN A 38 1.48 -8.79 1.22
N VAL A 39 1.15 -8.79 -0.06
CA VAL A 39 -0.22 -8.81 -0.56
C VAL A 39 -0.36 -9.90 -1.61
N GLU A 40 -1.58 -10.30 -1.91
CA GLU A 40 -1.92 -11.17 -3.03
C GLU A 40 -2.82 -10.44 -4.01
N ASN A 41 -2.53 -10.57 -5.31
CA ASN A 41 -3.52 -10.31 -6.34
C ASN A 41 -4.46 -11.51 -6.42
N SER A 42 -5.45 -11.55 -5.53
CA SER A 42 -6.49 -12.59 -5.45
C SER A 42 -7.63 -12.36 -6.46
N GLY A 43 -7.49 -11.34 -7.32
CA GLY A 43 -8.40 -11.04 -8.41
C GLY A 43 -8.09 -11.83 -9.68
N THR A 44 -8.81 -11.51 -10.75
CA THR A 44 -8.62 -12.11 -12.09
C THR A 44 -7.96 -11.15 -13.08
N CYS A 45 -7.82 -9.86 -12.73
CA CYS A 45 -7.05 -8.89 -13.50
C CYS A 45 -5.55 -9.00 -13.19
N ASN A 46 -4.69 -8.82 -14.19
CA ASN A 46 -3.27 -8.55 -13.94
C ASN A 46 -3.11 -7.05 -13.68
N TRP A 47 -2.39 -6.66 -12.63
CA TRP A 47 -2.09 -5.26 -12.36
C TRP A 47 -0.89 -4.82 -13.20
N ASP A 48 -1.14 -3.84 -14.07
CA ASP A 48 -0.13 -3.21 -14.92
C ASP A 48 0.23 -1.79 -14.44
N GLU A 49 1.02 -1.08 -15.23
CA GLU A 49 1.52 0.25 -14.91
C GLU A 49 0.47 1.35 -14.71
N SER A 50 -0.81 1.06 -14.92
CA SER A 50 -1.91 1.99 -14.67
C SER A 50 -2.57 1.81 -13.30
N TYR A 51 -2.22 0.76 -12.55
CA TYR A 51 -2.69 0.52 -11.19
C TYR A 51 -1.90 1.31 -10.13
N ARG A 52 -2.59 1.80 -9.10
CA ARG A 52 -2.02 2.67 -8.07
C ARG A 52 -2.38 2.21 -6.66
N VAL A 53 -1.58 2.60 -5.69
CA VAL A 53 -1.97 2.69 -4.27
C VAL A 53 -1.98 4.15 -3.86
N LYS A 54 -2.97 4.55 -3.06
CA LYS A 54 -3.14 5.94 -2.63
C LYS A 54 -3.35 6.02 -1.13
N LEU A 55 -2.85 7.10 -0.52
CA LEU A 55 -3.18 7.47 0.84
C LEU A 55 -4.66 7.83 0.92
N VAL A 56 -5.38 7.18 1.84
CA VAL A 56 -6.83 7.41 2.04
C VAL A 56 -7.14 7.97 3.43
N ALA A 57 -6.27 7.79 4.42
CA ALA A 57 -6.42 8.40 5.74
C ALA A 57 -5.08 8.51 6.49
N GLY A 58 -5.01 9.49 7.39
CA GLY A 58 -3.82 9.75 8.22
C GLY A 58 -2.75 10.56 7.50
N PRO A 59 -1.61 10.82 8.16
CA PRO A 59 -0.51 11.57 7.59
C PRO A 59 0.25 10.78 6.51
N GLU A 60 0.83 11.51 5.55
CA GLU A 60 1.75 10.97 4.54
C GLU A 60 3.06 10.44 5.15
N MET A 61 3.49 11.01 6.29
CA MET A 61 4.76 10.71 6.95
C MET A 61 5.95 10.71 5.96
N GLY A 62 6.04 11.75 5.13
CA GLY A 62 7.11 11.91 4.15
C GLY A 62 6.99 11.06 2.87
N ALA A 63 5.99 10.19 2.76
CA ALA A 63 5.74 9.40 1.56
C ALA A 63 4.91 10.17 0.51
N PRO A 64 5.12 9.99 -0.80
CA PRO A 64 4.21 10.48 -1.83
C PRO A 64 2.83 9.83 -1.68
N SER A 65 1.74 10.62 -1.70
CA SER A 65 0.37 10.15 -1.50
C SER A 65 -0.18 9.17 -2.55
N GLU A 66 0.57 8.91 -3.63
CA GLU A 66 0.25 7.91 -4.64
C GLU A 66 1.52 7.20 -5.14
N GLN A 67 1.45 5.87 -5.30
CA GLN A 67 2.52 5.04 -5.86
C GLN A 67 1.97 3.95 -6.79
N THR A 68 2.84 3.40 -7.61
CA THR A 68 2.51 2.33 -8.57
C THR A 68 2.38 0.97 -7.89
N LEU A 69 1.38 0.16 -8.27
CA LEU A 69 1.08 -1.16 -7.66
C LEU A 69 1.56 -2.36 -8.51
N TYR A 70 2.34 -2.12 -9.57
CA TYR A 70 2.67 -3.14 -10.57
C TYR A 70 4.13 -3.61 -10.47
N PRO A 71 4.46 -4.76 -11.09
CA PRO A 71 3.54 -5.75 -11.67
C PRO A 71 3.03 -6.75 -10.63
N ALA A 72 1.77 -7.20 -10.77
CA ALA A 72 1.27 -8.37 -10.04
C ALA A 72 0.32 -9.18 -10.91
N ARG A 73 0.62 -10.46 -11.12
CA ARG A 73 -0.25 -11.36 -11.89
C ARG A 73 -1.38 -11.88 -11.00
N SER A 74 -2.53 -12.16 -11.60
CA SER A 74 -3.62 -12.86 -10.92
C SER A 74 -3.12 -14.16 -10.28
N GLY A 75 -3.50 -14.38 -9.02
CA GLY A 75 -3.12 -15.54 -8.20
C GLY A 75 -1.67 -15.52 -7.71
N THR A 76 -1.00 -14.36 -7.70
CA THR A 76 0.39 -14.24 -7.22
C THR A 76 0.52 -13.24 -6.09
N SER A 77 1.47 -13.50 -5.18
CA SER A 77 1.86 -12.53 -4.15
C SER A 77 2.76 -11.44 -4.72
N ALA A 78 2.62 -10.24 -4.18
CA ALA A 78 3.44 -9.07 -4.46
C ALA A 78 3.87 -8.41 -3.15
N VAL A 79 4.94 -7.61 -3.20
CA VAL A 79 5.41 -6.81 -2.08
C VAL A 79 5.21 -5.34 -2.40
N ILE A 80 4.40 -4.66 -1.59
CA ILE A 80 4.27 -3.21 -1.63
C ILE A 80 5.33 -2.65 -0.69
N ARG A 81 6.15 -1.72 -1.19
CA ARG A 81 7.19 -1.03 -0.41
C ARG A 81 6.93 0.46 -0.43
N ILE A 82 6.85 1.08 0.74
CA ILE A 82 6.77 2.54 0.89
C ILE A 82 7.84 2.99 1.90
N GLN A 83 8.55 4.06 1.55
CA GLN A 83 9.47 4.74 2.47
C GLN A 83 8.70 5.81 3.23
N PHE A 84 8.78 5.76 4.55
CA PHE A 84 8.21 6.77 5.45
C PHE A 84 9.30 7.42 6.29
N THR A 85 8.99 8.58 6.85
CA THR A 85 9.77 9.29 7.85
C THR A 85 8.88 9.50 9.07
N ALA A 86 9.29 8.95 10.21
CA ALA A 86 8.57 9.11 11.47
C ALA A 86 8.42 10.62 11.82
N PRO A 87 7.25 11.07 12.25
CA PRO A 87 7.07 12.44 12.75
C PRO A 87 8.04 12.79 13.90
N SER A 88 8.30 14.09 14.08
CA SER A 88 9.20 14.56 15.15
C SER A 88 8.57 14.54 16.54
N ASP A 89 7.25 14.71 16.60
CA ASP A 89 6.53 14.77 17.86
C ASP A 89 6.20 13.34 18.35
N PRO A 90 6.37 13.04 19.65
CA PRO A 90 5.97 11.75 20.21
C PRO A 90 4.46 11.52 20.10
N GLY A 91 4.06 10.30 19.77
CA GLY A 91 2.65 9.94 19.62
C GLY A 91 2.41 8.69 18.78
N ALA A 92 1.16 8.26 18.71
CA ALA A 92 0.73 7.19 17.82
C ALA A 92 0.38 7.77 16.44
N TYR A 93 0.91 7.17 15.39
CA TYR A 93 0.70 7.61 14.01
C TYR A 93 0.33 6.44 13.12
N ARG A 94 -0.72 6.63 12.33
CA ARG A 94 -1.22 5.64 11.39
C ARG A 94 -1.47 6.26 10.01
N SER A 95 -0.90 5.66 8.97
CA SER A 95 -1.09 6.04 7.57
C SER A 95 -1.71 4.89 6.80
N ALA A 96 -2.92 5.09 6.26
CA ALA A 96 -3.73 4.04 5.64
C ALA A 96 -3.88 4.23 4.12
N TRP A 97 -3.74 3.14 3.39
CA TRP A 97 -3.59 3.10 1.93
C TRP A 97 -4.58 2.14 1.30
N GLN A 98 -5.00 2.44 0.07
CA GLN A 98 -5.95 1.64 -0.71
C GLN A 98 -5.45 1.50 -2.14
N ALA A 99 -5.68 0.34 -2.76
CA ALA A 99 -5.42 0.13 -4.18
C ALA A 99 -6.54 0.74 -5.05
N TYR A 100 -6.17 1.28 -6.21
CA TYR A 100 -7.05 1.91 -7.19
C TYR A 100 -6.78 1.37 -8.59
N ASN A 101 -7.87 1.05 -9.30
CA ASN A 101 -7.83 0.58 -10.68
C ASN A 101 -7.67 1.77 -11.67
N PRO A 102 -7.48 1.50 -12.97
CA PRO A 102 -7.25 2.54 -13.97
C PRO A 102 -8.46 3.48 -14.20
N SER A 103 -9.66 3.04 -13.80
CA SER A 103 -10.89 3.85 -13.81
C SER A 103 -10.99 4.77 -12.58
N GLY A 104 -10.06 4.68 -11.63
CA GLY A 104 -10.06 5.47 -10.40
C GLY A 104 -10.94 4.88 -9.29
N GLU A 105 -11.33 3.61 -9.39
CA GLU A 105 -12.16 2.93 -8.40
C GLU A 105 -11.27 2.20 -7.37
N PRO A 106 -11.55 2.32 -6.07
CA PRO A 106 -10.82 1.60 -5.05
C PRO A 106 -11.20 0.11 -5.02
N PHE A 107 -10.25 -0.77 -4.72
CA PHE A 107 -10.50 -2.21 -4.61
C PHE A 107 -9.62 -2.90 -3.56
N GLY A 108 -10.08 -4.05 -3.06
CA GLY A 108 -9.33 -4.91 -2.14
C GLY A 108 -9.22 -4.40 -0.71
N ASP A 109 -8.42 -5.09 0.09
CA ASP A 109 -8.20 -4.77 1.49
C ASP A 109 -7.36 -3.48 1.62
N PRO A 110 -7.74 -2.55 2.51
CA PRO A 110 -6.85 -1.47 2.90
C PRO A 110 -5.68 -2.02 3.72
N PHE A 111 -4.52 -1.38 3.61
CA PHE A 111 -3.32 -1.70 4.39
C PHE A 111 -2.73 -0.42 4.98
N PHE A 112 -1.92 -0.53 6.01
CA PHE A 112 -1.47 0.65 6.76
C PHE A 112 -0.14 0.42 7.46
N ILE A 113 0.51 1.51 7.83
CA ILE A 113 1.59 1.53 8.80
C ILE A 113 1.04 2.14 10.09
N ASP A 114 1.31 1.51 11.22
CA ASP A 114 0.93 1.98 12.56
C ASP A 114 2.17 1.94 13.47
N ILE A 115 2.58 3.09 13.98
CA ILE A 115 3.82 3.26 14.75
C ILE A 115 3.59 4.14 15.98
N ILE A 116 4.49 4.00 16.95
CA ILE A 116 4.55 4.87 18.13
C ILE A 116 5.89 5.60 18.09
N VAL A 117 5.87 6.92 17.87
CA VAL A 117 7.07 7.74 18.00
C VAL A 117 7.32 7.97 19.49
N THR A 118 8.47 7.52 19.98
CA THR A 118 8.85 7.67 21.39
C THR A 118 9.50 9.03 21.64
N SER A 119 9.47 9.49 22.89
CA SER A 119 10.30 10.60 23.32
C SER A 119 11.79 10.26 23.15
N PRO A 120 12.65 11.25 22.84
CA PRO A 120 14.10 11.06 22.80
C PRO A 120 14.70 10.59 24.12
#